data_AF-A0A2M7QKU9-F1
#
_entry.id   AF-A0A2M7QKU9-F1
#
_cell.length_a   1.000
_cell.length_b   1.000
_cell.length_c   1.000
_cell.angle_alpha   90.00
_cell.angle_beta   90.00
_cell.angle_gamma   90.00
#
_symmetry.space_group_name_H-M   'P 1'
#
loop_
_entity.id
_entity.type
_entity.pdbx_description
1 polymer ?
#
loop_
_entity_poly.entity_id
_entity_poly.type
_entity_poly.pdbx_seq_one_letter_code
_entity_poly.pdbx_strand_id
1 'polypeptide(L)'
;DRVSALIEERRKLAAEVSELRQKLALAGDGAAAVEARDVGGVPFLAQVLKGVSGKELRGLIDAHKGRIGSGAILLIAEADGKAAVAAGVTADLTTRVSAVDLARAAAEAMGGKGGGGRPDMAQAGAADASRSA
;
A
#
# COMPACT_ATOMS: atom_id res chain seq x y z
N ASP A 1 -22.55 31.43 5.54
CA ASP A 1 -21.62 32.13 4.64
C ASP A 1 -21.28 31.22 3.46
N ARG A 2 -21.33 31.69 2.21
CA ARG A 2 -21.30 30.83 1.01
C ARG A 2 -19.94 30.16 0.79
N VAL A 3 -18.88 30.81 1.26
CA VAL A 3 -17.51 30.27 1.27
C VAL A 3 -17.40 29.06 2.19
N SER A 4 -18.03 29.09 3.37
CA SER A 4 -18.01 27.96 4.31
C SER A 4 -18.69 26.72 3.73
N ALA A 5 -19.84 26.88 3.08
CA ALA A 5 -20.55 25.78 2.44
C ALA A 5 -19.73 25.13 1.32
N LEU A 6 -19.04 25.93 0.48
CA LEU A 6 -18.16 25.41 -0.57
C LEU A 6 -16.93 24.67 0.00
N ILE A 7 -16.39 25.11 1.13
CA ILE A 7 -15.28 24.43 1.80
C ILE A 7 -15.72 23.06 2.36
N GLU A 8 -16.91 22.99 2.96
CA GLU A 8 -17.48 21.74 3.47
C GLU A 8 -17.77 20.75 2.34
N GLU A 9 -18.39 21.22 1.25
CA GLU A 9 -18.68 20.41 0.08
C GLU A 9 -17.39 19.87 -0.56
N ARG A 10 -16.36 20.72 -0.70
CA ARG A 10 -15.03 20.27 -1.18
C ARG A 10 -14.45 19.16 -0.29
N ARG A 11 -14.55 19.30 1.03
CA ARG A 11 -14.03 18.28 1.98
C ARG A 11 -14.80 16.97 1.84
N LYS A 12 -16.14 17.04 1.71
CA LYS A 12 -16.99 15.87 1.48
C LYS A 12 -16.60 15.14 0.19
N LEU A 13 -16.52 15.87 -0.92
CA LEU A 13 -16.15 15.30 -2.21
C LEU A 13 -14.73 14.71 -2.19
N ALA A 14 -13.78 15.36 -1.51
CA ALA A 14 -12.43 14.83 -1.37
C ALA A 14 -12.39 13.51 -0.58
N ALA A 15 -13.22 13.37 0.45
CA ALA A 15 -13.35 12.13 1.21
C ALA A 15 -13.98 11.01 0.38
N GLU A 16 -15.04 11.32 -0.37
CA GLU A 16 -15.72 10.35 -1.26
C GLU A 16 -14.78 9.84 -2.37
N VAL A 17 -13.98 10.73 -2.96
CA VAL A 17 -12.95 10.34 -3.94
C VAL A 17 -11.91 9.41 -3.33
N SER A 18 -11.46 9.66 -2.10
CA SER A 18 -10.53 8.79 -1.38
C SER A 18 -11.13 7.41 -1.11
N GLU A 19 -12.38 7.36 -0.66
CA GLU A 19 -13.09 6.09 -0.41
C GLU A 19 -13.24 5.27 -1.70
N LEU A 20 -13.64 5.89 -2.81
CA LEU A 20 -13.77 5.21 -4.10
C LEU A 20 -12.43 4.67 -4.61
N ARG A 21 -11.34 5.42 -4.44
CA ARG A 21 -9.99 4.97 -4.80
C ARG A 21 -9.54 3.77 -3.97
N GLN A 22 -9.85 3.73 -2.68
CA GLN A 22 -9.56 2.57 -1.83
C GLN A 22 -10.36 1.34 -2.26
N LYS A 23 -11.64 1.49 -2.58
CA LYS A 23 -12.47 0.39 -3.09
C LYS A 23 -11.92 -0.17 -4.40
N LEU A 24 -11.49 0.70 -5.32
CA LEU A 24 -10.84 0.29 -6.57
C LEU A 24 -9.52 -0.45 -6.32
N ALA A 25 -8.69 0.05 -5.41
CA ALA A 25 -7.44 -0.61 -5.04
C ALA A 25 -7.66 -2.04 -4.52
N LEU A 26 -8.70 -2.25 -3.70
CA LEU A 26 -9.06 -3.57 -3.16
C LEU A 26 -9.67 -4.50 -4.20
N ALA A 27 -10.48 -3.96 -5.12
CA ALA A 27 -11.12 -4.74 -6.19
C ALA A 27 -10.12 -5.20 -7.26
N GLY A 28 -9.02 -4.48 -7.46
CA GLY A 28 -8.08 -4.72 -8.55
C GLY A 28 -8.61 -4.19 -9.90
N ASP A 29 -7.84 -4.38 -10.97
CA ASP A 29 -8.06 -3.77 -12.29
C ASP A 29 -9.18 -4.46 -13.12
N GLY A 30 -10.25 -4.91 -12.46
CA GLY A 30 -11.49 -5.34 -13.12
C GLY A 30 -11.52 -6.75 -13.73
N ALA A 31 -10.47 -7.57 -13.65
CA ALA A 31 -10.48 -8.91 -14.27
C ALA A 31 -10.11 -10.08 -13.33
N ALA A 32 -9.41 -9.85 -12.23
CA ALA A 32 -9.13 -10.85 -11.21
C ALA A 32 -8.76 -10.15 -9.90
N ALA A 33 -9.21 -10.68 -8.77
CA ALA A 33 -8.69 -10.25 -7.48
C ALA A 33 -7.18 -10.48 -7.49
N VAL A 34 -6.37 -9.54 -6.97
CA VAL A 34 -4.93 -9.77 -6.84
C VAL A 34 -4.72 -11.00 -5.97
N GLU A 35 -4.25 -12.08 -6.59
CA GLU A 35 -3.98 -13.36 -5.92
C GLU A 35 -2.60 -13.32 -5.27
N ALA A 36 -2.52 -13.83 -4.05
CA ALA A 36 -1.24 -14.03 -3.40
C ALA A 36 -0.52 -15.20 -4.07
N ARG A 37 0.77 -15.01 -4.39
CA ARG A 37 1.64 -16.08 -4.86
C ARG A 37 2.40 -16.71 -3.70
N ASP A 38 2.73 -17.99 -3.77
CA ASP A 38 3.61 -18.61 -2.77
C ASP A 38 5.07 -18.21 -3.04
N VAL A 39 5.75 -17.73 -2.00
CA VAL A 39 7.20 -17.46 -2.01
C VAL A 39 7.82 -18.13 -0.79
N GLY A 40 8.39 -19.32 -0.98
CA GLY A 40 9.06 -20.05 0.11
C GLY A 40 8.10 -20.49 1.22
N GLY A 41 6.88 -20.88 0.86
CA GLY A 41 5.84 -21.25 1.81
C GLY A 41 5.22 -20.05 2.54
N VAL A 42 5.33 -18.85 1.97
CA VAL A 42 4.68 -17.63 2.46
C VAL A 42 3.78 -17.06 1.36
N PRO A 43 2.46 -16.94 1.59
CA PRO A 43 1.59 -16.21 0.68
C PRO A 43 2.04 -14.74 0.59
N PHE A 44 2.36 -14.29 -0.62
CA PHE A 44 2.86 -12.94 -0.88
C PHE A 44 2.00 -12.23 -1.90
N LEU A 45 1.46 -11.07 -1.51
CA LEU A 45 0.68 -10.19 -2.39
C LEU A 45 1.48 -8.91 -2.64
N ALA A 46 1.70 -8.56 -3.90
CA ALA A 46 2.34 -7.31 -4.28
C ALA A 46 1.51 -6.57 -5.32
N GLN A 47 1.36 -5.25 -5.17
CA GLN A 47 0.59 -4.44 -6.12
C GLN A 47 1.12 -3.00 -6.19
N VAL A 48 1.16 -2.48 -7.41
CA VAL A 48 1.35 -1.05 -7.70
C VAL A 48 -0.01 -0.39 -7.87
N LEU A 49 -0.25 0.70 -7.15
CA LEU A 49 -1.51 1.41 -7.06
C LEU A 49 -1.34 2.82 -7.62
N LYS A 50 -2.22 3.18 -8.55
CA LYS A 50 -2.29 4.52 -9.14
C LYS A 50 -3.40 5.34 -8.49
N GLY A 51 -3.14 6.62 -8.25
CA GLY A 51 -4.13 7.54 -7.68
C GLY A 51 -4.40 7.36 -6.18
N VAL A 52 -3.75 6.39 -5.52
CA VAL A 52 -3.79 6.20 -4.07
C VAL A 52 -2.64 6.97 -3.44
N SER A 53 -2.87 7.61 -2.31
CA SER A 53 -1.82 8.29 -1.55
C SER A 53 -1.09 7.34 -0.61
N GLY A 54 0.18 7.62 -0.31
CA GLY A 54 0.97 6.82 0.63
C GLY A 54 0.35 6.67 2.04
N LYS A 55 -0.53 7.60 2.45
CA LYS A 55 -1.25 7.54 3.73
C LYS A 55 -2.31 6.44 3.76
N GLU A 56 -2.90 6.13 2.61
CA GLU A 56 -3.99 5.16 2.47
C GLU A 56 -3.47 3.71 2.43
N LEU A 57 -2.20 3.53 2.07
CA LEU A 57 -1.56 2.22 1.96
C LEU A 57 -1.71 1.36 3.23
N ARG A 58 -1.59 1.96 4.42
CA ARG A 58 -1.71 1.19 5.68
C ARG A 58 -3.08 0.54 5.82
N GLY A 59 -4.16 1.28 5.54
CA GLY A 59 -5.52 0.75 5.60
C GLY A 59 -5.74 -0.35 4.56
N LEU A 60 -5.16 -0.20 3.37
CA LEU A 60 -5.21 -1.23 2.33
C LEU A 60 -4.45 -2.50 2.73
N ILE A 61 -3.26 -2.38 3.32
CA ILE A 61 -2.50 -3.51 3.87
C ILE A 61 -3.35 -4.27 4.90
N ASP A 62 -4.00 -3.57 5.83
CA ASP A 62 -4.83 -4.22 6.86
C ASP A 62 -6.03 -4.94 6.24
N ALA A 63 -6.68 -4.34 5.23
CA ALA A 63 -7.76 -4.98 4.49
C ALA A 63 -7.28 -6.23 3.73
N HIS A 64 -6.11 -6.18 3.07
CA HIS A 64 -5.52 -7.34 2.40
C HIS A 64 -5.16 -8.45 3.39
N LYS A 65 -4.57 -8.14 4.56
CA LYS A 65 -4.30 -9.13 5.61
C LYS A 65 -5.59 -9.83 6.06
N GLY A 66 -6.66 -9.06 6.26
CA GLY A 66 -7.98 -9.61 6.61
C GLY A 66 -8.54 -10.55 5.53
N ARG A 67 -8.29 -10.26 4.25
CA ARG A 67 -8.76 -11.07 3.12
C ARG A 67 -7.97 -12.37 2.93
N ILE A 68 -6.65 -12.35 3.10
CA ILE A 68 -5.78 -13.52 2.85
C ILE A 68 -5.56 -14.38 4.10
N GLY A 69 -5.85 -13.86 5.30
CA GLY A 69 -5.70 -14.57 6.58
C GLY A 69 -4.26 -14.66 7.08
N SER A 70 -3.35 -15.20 6.27
CA SER A 70 -1.90 -15.28 6.54
C SER A 70 -1.11 -14.89 5.30
N GLY A 71 -0.10 -14.05 5.46
CA GLY A 71 0.79 -13.66 4.36
C GLY A 71 1.60 -12.39 4.60
N ALA A 72 2.47 -12.11 3.63
CA ALA A 72 3.17 -10.84 3.49
C ALA A 72 2.56 -10.04 2.34
N ILE A 73 2.45 -8.73 2.50
CA ILE A 73 1.87 -7.83 1.51
C ILE A 73 2.82 -6.65 1.28
N LEU A 74 3.01 -6.26 0.02
CA LEU A 74 3.76 -5.08 -0.40
C LEU A 74 2.90 -4.23 -1.34
N LEU A 75 2.62 -3.00 -0.96
CA LEU A 75 1.87 -2.05 -1.79
C LEU A 75 2.74 -0.86 -2.12
N ILE A 76 2.71 -0.44 -3.38
CA ILE A 76 3.43 0.72 -3.90
C ILE A 76 2.40 1.71 -4.43
N ALA A 77 2.46 2.96 -3.98
CA ALA A 77 1.65 4.05 -4.51
C ALA A 77 2.53 5.01 -5.31
N GLU A 78 2.21 5.19 -6.60
CA GLU A 78 2.93 6.12 -7.48
C GLU A 78 2.36 7.54 -7.37
N ALA A 79 3.23 8.53 -7.21
CA ALA A 79 2.88 9.95 -7.24
C ALA A 79 4.05 10.80 -7.73
N ASP A 80 3.84 11.59 -8.79
CA ASP A 80 4.77 12.62 -9.27
C ASP A 80 6.20 12.13 -9.48
N GLY A 81 6.36 10.97 -10.11
CA GLY A 81 7.67 10.34 -10.40
C GLY A 81 8.33 9.68 -9.19
N LYS A 82 7.74 9.79 -8.00
CA LYS A 82 8.17 9.12 -6.76
C LYS A 82 7.17 8.04 -6.36
N ALA A 83 7.56 7.18 -5.43
CA ALA A 83 6.66 6.18 -4.90
C ALA A 83 6.67 6.16 -3.37
N ALA A 84 5.51 5.87 -2.79
CA ALA A 84 5.38 5.48 -1.39
C ALA A 84 5.23 3.97 -1.32
N VAL A 85 5.90 3.33 -0.37
CA VAL A 85 5.87 1.89 -0.17
C VAL A 85 5.32 1.59 1.21
N ALA A 86 4.44 0.59 1.31
CA ALA A 86 4.05 0.00 2.57
C ALA A 86 4.15 -1.53 2.48
N ALA A 87 4.68 -2.13 3.54
CA ALA A 87 4.68 -3.58 3.70
C ALA A 87 3.94 -3.96 4.98
N GLY A 88 3.22 -5.08 4.94
CA GLY A 88 2.63 -5.67 6.12
C GLY A 88 2.80 -7.17 6.14
N VAL A 89 2.92 -7.72 7.34
CA VAL A 89 3.07 -9.16 7.58
C VAL A 89 2.06 -9.56 8.64
N THR A 90 1.35 -10.66 8.43
CA THR A 90 0.44 -11.21 9.44
C THR A 90 1.21 -11.70 10.66
N ALA A 91 0.60 -11.65 11.85
CA ALA A 91 1.30 -11.86 13.11
C ALA A 91 2.05 -13.20 13.20
N ASP A 92 1.48 -14.25 12.60
CA ASP A 92 2.03 -15.61 12.53
C ASP A 92 3.33 -15.72 11.71
N LEU A 93 3.60 -14.75 10.83
CA LEU A 93 4.77 -14.74 9.96
C LEU A 93 5.85 -13.72 10.39
N THR A 94 5.59 -12.89 11.40
CA THR A 94 6.51 -11.81 11.81
C THR A 94 7.88 -12.29 12.30
N THR A 95 8.01 -13.56 12.70
CA THR A 95 9.28 -14.19 13.09
C THR A 95 10.09 -14.69 11.90
N ARG A 96 9.45 -14.87 10.73
CA ARG A 96 10.05 -15.34 9.48
C ARG A 96 10.28 -14.22 8.48
N VAL A 97 9.40 -13.22 8.48
CA VAL A 97 9.38 -12.11 7.52
C VAL A 97 9.23 -10.80 8.25
N SER A 98 10.11 -9.85 7.96
CA SER A 98 10.13 -8.50 8.53
C SER A 98 9.50 -7.52 7.54
N ALA A 99 8.40 -6.86 7.94
CA ALA A 99 7.80 -5.81 7.13
C ALA A 99 8.79 -4.65 6.86
N VAL A 100 9.66 -4.35 7.82
CA VAL A 100 10.69 -3.30 7.69
C VAL A 100 11.67 -3.64 6.58
N ASP A 101 12.14 -4.88 6.53
CA ASP A 101 13.10 -5.31 5.52
C ASP A 101 12.45 -5.40 4.13
N LEU A 102 11.19 -5.85 4.05
CA LEU A 102 10.40 -5.81 2.81
C LEU A 102 10.25 -4.38 2.27
N ALA A 103 9.81 -3.44 3.10
CA ALA A 103 9.61 -2.06 2.69
C ALA A 103 10.94 -1.40 2.28
N ARG A 104 12.03 -1.68 3.00
CA ARG A 104 13.37 -1.18 2.67
C ARG A 104 13.86 -1.73 1.33
N ALA A 105 13.78 -3.05 1.14
CA ALA A 105 14.22 -3.70 -0.10
C ALA A 105 13.48 -3.13 -1.33
N ALA A 106 12.16 -2.96 -1.22
CA ALA A 106 11.36 -2.35 -2.28
C ALA A 106 11.72 -0.88 -2.53
N ALA A 107 11.94 -0.10 -1.47
CA ALA A 107 12.37 1.29 -1.62
C ALA A 107 13.75 1.40 -2.28
N GLU A 108 14.73 0.60 -1.86
CA GLU A 108 16.08 0.57 -2.43
C GLU A 108 16.07 0.15 -3.91
N ALA A 109 15.23 -0.82 -4.28
CA ALA A 109 15.01 -1.21 -5.66
C ALA A 109 14.48 -0.06 -6.54
N MET A 110 13.84 0.93 -5.94
CA MET A 110 13.32 2.15 -6.59
C MET A 110 14.13 3.41 -6.24
N GLY A 111 15.41 3.25 -5.85
CA GLY A 111 16.32 4.38 -5.55
C GLY A 111 15.99 5.18 -4.29
N GLY A 112 15.09 4.67 -3.46
CA GLY A 112 14.80 5.16 -2.11
C GLY A 112 15.90 4.82 -1.11
N LYS A 113 15.80 5.42 0.08
CA LYS A 113 16.69 5.14 1.21
C LYS A 113 15.86 4.88 2.46
N GLY A 114 16.14 3.77 3.12
CA GLY A 114 15.56 3.43 4.40
C GLY A 114 14.10 2.98 4.34
N GLY A 115 13.55 2.76 5.52
CA GLY A 115 12.22 2.21 5.76
C GLY A 115 12.09 1.96 7.25
N GLY A 116 10.93 2.30 7.82
CA GLY A 116 10.71 2.30 9.25
C GLY A 116 9.32 1.82 9.62
N GLY A 117 9.20 1.26 10.81
CA GLY A 117 7.94 0.73 11.31
C GLY A 117 8.15 -0.38 12.32
N ARG A 118 7.13 -1.21 12.45
CA ARG A 118 7.11 -2.40 13.30
C ARG A 118 7.32 -3.66 12.45
N PRO A 119 7.63 -4.81 13.09
CA PRO A 119 7.78 -6.08 12.36
C PRO A 119 6.58 -6.48 11.50
N ASP A 120 5.36 -6.07 11.89
CA ASP A 120 4.09 -6.37 11.22
C ASP A 120 3.66 -5.32 10.17
N MET A 121 4.27 -4.13 10.19
CA MET A 121 3.87 -2.99 9.36
C MET A 121 5.00 -1.97 9.24
N ALA A 122 5.43 -1.69 8.01
CA ALA A 122 6.44 -0.68 7.74
C ALA A 122 6.13 0.14 6.50
N GLN A 123 6.74 1.32 6.43
CA GLN A 123 6.60 2.23 5.30
C GLN A 123 7.96 2.80 4.90
N ALA A 124 8.08 3.13 3.61
CA ALA A 124 9.27 3.72 3.02
C ALA A 124 8.91 4.65 1.86
N GLY A 125 9.85 5.52 1.48
CA GLY A 125 9.75 6.38 0.30
C GLY A 125 10.77 5.96 -0.75
N ALA A 126 10.36 6.02 -2.01
CA ALA A 126 11.14 5.68 -3.18
C ALA A 126 11.27 6.89 -4.12
N ALA A 127 12.46 7.05 -4.71
CA ALA A 127 12.79 8.21 -5.52
C ALA A 127 12.38 8.07 -6.99
N ASP A 128 12.15 6.83 -7.45
CA ASP A 128 11.88 6.52 -8.86
C ASP A 128 10.71 5.54 -8.99
N ALA A 129 9.53 6.08 -9.29
CA ALA A 129 8.33 5.29 -9.54
C ALA A 129 8.40 4.45 -10.81
N SER A 130 9.29 4.76 -11.78
CA SER A 130 9.36 4.00 -13.03
C SER A 130 9.85 2.56 -12.84
N ARG A 131 10.42 2.27 -11.66
CA ARG A 131 10.96 0.96 -11.26
C ARG A 131 10.00 0.17 -10.35
N SER A 132 8.72 0.54 -10.32
CA SER A 132 7.69 -0.06 -9.44
C SER A 132 7.18 -1.43 -9.92
N ALA A 133 7.32 -1.74 -11.21
CA ALA A 133 6.80 -2.94 -11.87
C ALA A 133 7.83 -4.06 -12.04
#